data_AF-A0A1C5LX45-F1
#
_entry.id   AF-A0A1C5LX45-F1
#
_cell.length_a   1.000
_cell.length_b   1.000
_cell.length_c   1.000
_cell.angle_alpha   90.00
_cell.angle_beta   90.00
_cell.angle_gamma   90.00
#
_symmetry.space_group_name_H-M   'P 1'
#
loop_
_entity.id
_entity.type
_entity.pdbx_description
1 polymer ?
#
loop_
_entity_poly.entity_id
_entity_poly.type
_entity_poly.pdbx_seq_one_letter_code
_entity_poly.pdbx_strand_id
1 'polypeptide(L)'
;MKKKKRSKLLAVLLVMATGTSLLSGCGRKIAEKEDAETITVYLWSTSLYDKYAPYIQEQLPDINVEFVVGNNDLDFYKFLDENGGLPDIITCCRFSLHDASPLNDSLMDLSTTNEAGAVYDTYLSSFMNEDGSVNWLPVCADAHGFVVNKDLFEKYEIPLPTDYESFVSACQAFDEVGIRGFTADYYYDYTCMETLQGLSASELSSVDGRKWRTTYSDPDNTKREGLDDTVWPEAFERMEQFIQDTGLNQDDLDMNYDDIIEMYQSGKLAMYFGSSAGVKMLQDQGINTTFLPFFQENGEKWLMTTPYFQVALNRDLTQDETRRKKAMKVLNTMLSEDAQNRIISDGQDLLSYSQDVNLKLTEYLKDVKPVIEENHMYIRIASNDFFSVSKDVVSKMISGEYDAEQAYQSFNSQLLAEEFASENIVLDSQKSYSNRFHSSGGNAAYSVMANTLRGIYGTDVLIATGNSFTGNVLKAGYTEKMARDMIMPNSLSAYSCRISGAELTELVRNFVEGYQGGFIPFNRGSLPVVSGISVEVKETDDGYTLSKVTKDGKKVQDKDTFTVTCLAIPKHMEAYPTDENIAFEGEDTFVKDTWTGYISDGDAILAEPEDYMTLR
;
A
#
# COMPACT_ATOMS: atom_id res chain seq x y z
N MET A 1 36.14 -47.58 -54.23
CA MET A 1 34.80 -47.06 -53.85
C MET A 1 34.77 -46.79 -52.35
N LYS A 2 34.59 -45.53 -51.90
CA LYS A 2 34.06 -45.07 -50.58
C LYS A 2 34.57 -43.66 -50.23
N LYS A 3 34.00 -42.62 -50.84
CA LYS A 3 34.10 -41.22 -50.35
C LYS A 3 32.87 -40.45 -50.84
N LYS A 4 31.71 -40.55 -50.16
CA LYS A 4 30.57 -39.63 -50.41
C LYS A 4 29.42 -39.61 -49.37
N LYS A 5 29.65 -39.93 -48.09
CA LYS A 5 28.56 -39.88 -47.07
C LYS A 5 28.82 -39.08 -45.79
N ARG A 6 30.01 -38.49 -45.57
CA ARG A 6 30.33 -37.79 -44.30
C ARG A 6 30.14 -36.26 -44.29
N SER A 7 29.98 -35.58 -45.43
CA SER A 7 29.85 -34.10 -45.44
C SER A 7 28.42 -33.57 -45.32
N LYS A 8 27.39 -34.36 -45.66
CA LYS A 8 25.99 -33.93 -45.53
C LYS A 8 25.47 -33.96 -44.09
N LEU A 9 26.02 -34.82 -43.23
CA LEU A 9 25.60 -34.90 -41.82
C LEU A 9 26.11 -33.70 -40.99
N LEU A 10 27.33 -33.21 -41.26
CA LEU A 10 27.89 -32.02 -40.59
C LEU A 10 27.21 -30.72 -41.04
N ALA A 11 26.81 -30.60 -42.31
CA ALA A 11 26.08 -29.43 -42.80
C ALA A 11 24.66 -29.35 -42.21
N VAL A 12 24.02 -30.49 -41.95
CA VAL A 12 22.69 -30.55 -41.31
C VAL A 12 22.77 -30.27 -39.80
N LEU A 13 23.86 -30.67 -39.13
CA LEU A 13 24.13 -30.33 -37.72
C LEU A 13 24.49 -28.85 -37.53
N LEU A 14 25.20 -28.21 -38.46
CA LEU A 14 25.51 -26.78 -38.38
C LEU A 14 24.28 -25.89 -38.63
N VAL A 15 23.36 -26.32 -39.51
CA VAL A 15 22.11 -25.60 -39.80
C VAL A 15 21.09 -25.77 -38.66
N MET A 16 21.07 -26.90 -37.95
CA MET A 16 20.27 -27.04 -36.72
C MET A 16 20.85 -26.25 -35.53
N ALA A 17 22.18 -26.10 -35.43
CA ALA A 17 22.82 -25.30 -34.37
C ALA A 17 22.74 -23.78 -34.59
N THR A 18 22.55 -23.32 -35.84
CA THR A 18 22.30 -21.90 -36.15
C THR A 18 20.81 -21.52 -36.10
N GLY A 19 19.90 -22.49 -36.24
CA GLY A 19 18.45 -22.26 -36.09
C GLY A 19 18.00 -22.00 -34.65
N THR A 20 18.62 -22.65 -33.67
CA THR A 20 18.30 -22.45 -32.24
C THR A 20 18.96 -21.22 -31.62
N SER A 21 20.07 -20.73 -32.17
CA SER A 21 20.77 -19.53 -31.69
C SER A 21 20.25 -18.22 -32.30
N LEU A 22 19.49 -18.29 -33.40
CA LEU A 22 18.80 -17.12 -33.97
C LEU A 22 17.45 -16.82 -33.27
N LEU A 23 16.76 -17.84 -32.75
CA LEU A 23 15.48 -17.68 -32.04
C LEU A 23 15.67 -17.13 -30.62
N SER A 24 16.66 -17.62 -29.87
CA SER A 24 16.98 -17.09 -28.53
C SER A 24 17.58 -15.68 -28.56
N GLY A 25 18.24 -15.29 -29.66
CA GLY A 25 18.70 -13.91 -29.87
C GLY A 25 17.57 -12.92 -30.24
N CYS A 26 16.51 -13.37 -30.91
CA CYS A 26 15.35 -12.53 -31.23
C CYS A 26 14.46 -12.29 -30.01
N GLY A 27 14.20 -13.32 -29.20
CA GLY A 27 13.43 -13.16 -27.95
C GLY A 27 14.09 -12.17 -26.98
N ARG A 28 15.42 -12.29 -26.79
CA ARG A 28 16.18 -11.36 -25.94
C ARG A 28 16.09 -9.91 -26.40
N LYS A 29 16.16 -9.64 -27.71
CA LYS A 29 16.04 -8.27 -28.24
C LYS A 29 14.64 -7.68 -28.09
N ILE A 30 13.60 -8.52 -28.13
CA ILE A 30 12.22 -8.09 -27.88
C ILE A 30 12.07 -7.72 -26.41
N ALA A 31 12.51 -8.60 -25.50
CA ALA A 31 12.47 -8.34 -24.07
C ALA A 31 13.25 -7.07 -23.68
N GLU A 32 14.47 -6.86 -24.19
CA GLU A 32 15.27 -5.64 -23.97
C GLU A 32 14.54 -4.37 -24.44
N LYS A 33 13.76 -4.46 -25.53
CA LYS A 33 12.95 -3.35 -26.03
C LYS A 33 11.73 -3.11 -25.14
N GLU A 34 11.00 -4.16 -24.78
CA GLU A 34 9.86 -4.09 -23.86
C GLU A 34 10.29 -3.46 -22.53
N ASP A 35 11.43 -3.88 -21.99
CA ASP A 35 12.02 -3.32 -20.77
C ASP A 35 12.30 -1.82 -20.87
N ALA A 36 12.91 -1.38 -21.97
CA ALA A 36 13.21 0.03 -22.20
C ALA A 36 11.94 0.89 -22.33
N GLU A 37 10.86 0.32 -22.86
CA GLU A 37 9.61 1.04 -23.13
C GLU A 37 8.63 1.09 -21.94
N THR A 38 8.77 0.17 -20.98
CA THR A 38 7.85 -0.04 -19.85
C THR A 38 8.19 0.84 -18.65
N ILE A 39 7.21 1.57 -18.13
CA ILE A 39 7.29 2.30 -16.85
C ILE A 39 6.79 1.38 -15.73
N THR A 40 7.47 1.36 -14.59
CA THR A 40 7.10 0.56 -13.42
C THR A 40 6.50 1.44 -12.32
N VAL A 41 5.34 1.06 -11.80
CA VAL A 41 4.61 1.82 -10.77
C VAL A 41 4.26 0.89 -9.62
N TYR A 42 4.81 1.17 -8.44
CA TYR A 42 4.52 0.38 -7.23
C TYR A 42 3.46 1.11 -6.40
N LEU A 43 2.31 0.46 -6.27
CA LEU A 43 1.13 0.94 -5.56
C LEU A 43 1.10 0.31 -4.17
N TRP A 44 1.14 1.10 -3.10
CA TRP A 44 1.31 0.58 -1.73
C TRP A 44 0.18 -0.35 -1.24
N SER A 45 -0.98 -0.34 -1.89
CA SER A 45 -2.13 -1.17 -1.54
C SER A 45 -2.79 -1.86 -2.73
N THR A 46 -3.43 -3.00 -2.46
CA THR A 46 -4.27 -3.72 -3.43
C THR A 46 -5.46 -2.88 -3.88
N SER A 47 -6.01 -2.01 -3.02
CA SER A 47 -7.13 -1.13 -3.37
C SER A 47 -6.74 -0.16 -4.49
N LEU A 48 -5.53 0.44 -4.40
CA LEU A 48 -4.97 1.24 -5.48
C LEU A 48 -4.78 0.40 -6.74
N TYR A 49 -4.24 -0.80 -6.64
CA TYR A 49 -4.10 -1.65 -7.82
C TYR A 49 -5.44 -1.96 -8.50
N ASP A 50 -6.48 -2.31 -7.73
CA ASP A 50 -7.78 -2.73 -8.27
C ASP A 50 -8.55 -1.59 -8.96
N LYS A 51 -8.40 -0.34 -8.48
CA LYS A 51 -9.19 0.81 -8.96
C LYS A 51 -8.36 1.84 -9.72
N TYR A 52 -7.16 2.11 -9.24
CA TYR A 52 -6.33 3.21 -9.69
C TYR A 52 -5.47 2.84 -10.90
N ALA A 53 -4.90 1.63 -10.92
CA ALA A 53 -4.11 1.17 -12.06
C ALA A 53 -4.92 1.07 -13.37
N PRO A 54 -6.13 0.48 -13.40
CA PRO A 54 -6.97 0.47 -14.59
C PRO A 54 -7.29 1.87 -15.10
N TYR A 55 -7.62 2.80 -14.19
CA TYR A 55 -7.91 4.20 -14.54
C TYR A 55 -6.70 4.86 -15.22
N ILE A 56 -5.50 4.75 -14.63
CA ILE A 56 -4.29 5.34 -15.22
C ILE A 56 -4.03 4.73 -16.61
N GLN A 57 -4.17 3.41 -16.73
CA GLN A 57 -3.96 2.73 -18.01
C GLN A 57 -4.96 3.19 -19.08
N GLU A 58 -6.23 3.41 -18.72
CA GLU A 58 -7.26 3.94 -19.62
C GLU A 58 -6.93 5.36 -20.09
N GLN A 59 -6.40 6.21 -19.21
CA GLN A 59 -5.99 7.57 -19.57
C GLN A 59 -4.71 7.61 -20.42
N LEU A 60 -3.86 6.58 -20.32
CA LEU A 60 -2.54 6.51 -20.95
C LEU A 60 -2.36 5.22 -21.78
N PRO A 61 -3.21 4.97 -22.80
CA PRO A 61 -3.19 3.71 -23.56
C PRO A 61 -1.89 3.49 -24.36
N ASP A 62 -1.17 4.58 -24.67
CA ASP A 62 0.10 4.53 -25.42
C ASP A 62 1.34 4.28 -24.53
N ILE A 63 1.18 4.27 -23.21
CA ILE A 63 2.27 4.02 -22.27
C ILE A 63 2.10 2.62 -21.69
N ASN A 64 3.08 1.76 -21.93
CA ASN A 64 3.14 0.46 -21.26
C ASN A 64 3.55 0.68 -19.80
N VAL A 65 2.65 0.36 -18.88
CA VAL A 65 2.89 0.49 -17.44
C VAL A 65 2.79 -0.88 -16.78
N GLU A 66 3.84 -1.28 -16.07
CA GLU A 66 3.82 -2.43 -15.17
C GLU A 66 3.42 -1.93 -13.78
N PHE A 67 2.17 -2.18 -13.40
CA PHE A 67 1.69 -1.90 -12.05
C PHE A 67 2.01 -3.07 -11.14
N VAL A 68 2.41 -2.76 -9.91
CA VAL A 68 2.77 -3.76 -8.90
C VAL A 68 2.10 -3.37 -7.61
N VAL A 69 1.54 -4.35 -6.89
CA VAL A 69 1.16 -4.13 -5.49
C VAL A 69 2.45 -4.08 -4.68
N GLY A 70 2.90 -2.87 -4.37
CA GLY A 70 4.08 -2.60 -3.55
C GLY A 70 3.78 -2.77 -2.06
N ASN A 71 4.62 -2.14 -1.23
CA ASN A 71 4.48 -2.18 0.22
C ASN A 71 4.21 -0.79 0.78
N ASN A 72 3.67 -0.75 2.00
CA ASN A 72 3.45 0.47 2.78
C ASN A 72 4.58 0.72 3.79
N ASP A 73 5.79 0.24 3.49
CA ASP A 73 6.95 0.35 4.35
C ASP A 73 8.17 0.78 3.53
N LEU A 74 8.84 1.83 3.97
CA LEU A 74 10.01 2.38 3.29
C LEU A 74 11.22 1.45 3.36
N ASP A 75 11.31 0.54 4.34
CA ASP A 75 12.38 -0.45 4.41
C ASP A 75 12.37 -1.40 3.20
N PHE A 76 11.19 -1.71 2.67
CA PHE A 76 11.06 -2.48 1.44
C PHE A 76 11.72 -1.74 0.27
N TYR A 77 11.48 -0.43 0.14
CA TYR A 77 12.06 0.36 -0.94
C TYR A 77 13.56 0.62 -0.75
N LYS A 78 14.05 0.75 0.49
CA LYS A 78 15.50 0.78 0.80
C LYS A 78 16.19 -0.50 0.33
N PHE A 79 15.59 -1.66 0.65
CA PHE A 79 16.10 -2.95 0.17
C PHE A 79 16.14 -3.03 -1.36
N LEU A 80 15.09 -2.54 -2.04
CA LEU A 80 15.09 -2.48 -3.50
C LEU A 80 16.20 -1.57 -4.03
N ASP A 81 16.41 -0.41 -3.43
CA ASP A 81 17.44 0.55 -3.84
C ASP A 81 18.85 -0.04 -3.73
N GLU A 82 19.18 -0.60 -2.56
CA GLU A 82 20.48 -1.23 -2.27
C GLU A 82 20.82 -2.38 -3.24
N ASN A 83 19.79 -3.03 -3.80
CA ASN A 83 19.93 -4.21 -4.64
C ASN A 83 19.54 -3.97 -6.12
N GLY A 84 19.38 -2.71 -6.53
CA GLY A 84 19.15 -2.32 -7.93
C GLY A 84 17.77 -2.70 -8.49
N GLY A 85 16.76 -2.72 -7.62
CA GLY A 85 15.38 -3.11 -7.92
C GLY A 85 14.34 -1.98 -7.81
N LEU A 86 14.76 -0.73 -7.55
CA LEU A 86 13.85 0.40 -7.31
C LEU A 86 12.99 0.72 -8.57
N PRO A 87 11.66 0.86 -8.45
CA PRO A 87 10.78 1.12 -9.61
C PRO A 87 10.88 2.58 -10.07
N ASP A 88 10.27 2.88 -11.24
CA ASP A 88 10.26 4.26 -11.77
C ASP A 88 9.41 5.20 -10.90
N ILE A 89 8.28 4.71 -10.39
CA ILE A 89 7.36 5.45 -9.52
C ILE A 89 7.04 4.61 -8.28
N ILE A 90 7.18 5.23 -7.10
CA ILE A 90 6.90 4.64 -5.80
C ILE A 90 5.71 5.37 -5.19
N THR A 91 4.81 4.62 -4.57
CA THR A 91 3.85 5.17 -3.62
C THR A 91 4.03 4.52 -2.25
N CYS A 92 3.85 5.30 -1.19
CA CYS A 92 3.81 4.84 0.20
C CYS A 92 2.72 5.63 0.93
N CYS A 93 2.23 5.18 2.07
CA CYS A 93 1.29 5.94 2.93
C CYS A 93 1.83 6.12 4.35
N ARG A 94 2.46 5.08 4.92
CA ARG A 94 3.23 5.16 6.18
C ARG A 94 4.57 5.81 5.86
N PHE A 95 4.67 7.09 6.20
CA PHE A 95 5.74 7.93 5.69
C PHE A 95 6.17 8.99 6.70
N SER A 96 7.47 9.16 6.79
CA SER A 96 8.14 10.34 7.31
C SER A 96 9.33 10.66 6.39
N LEU A 97 9.76 11.91 6.35
CA LEU A 97 11.03 12.23 5.69
C LEU A 97 12.20 11.54 6.39
N HIS A 98 12.17 11.38 7.72
CA HIS A 98 13.17 10.61 8.48
C HIS A 98 13.37 9.20 7.91
N ASP A 99 12.29 8.44 7.70
CA ASP A 99 12.38 7.06 7.21
C ASP A 99 12.69 7.01 5.71
N ALA A 100 12.34 8.07 4.97
CA ALA A 100 12.58 8.19 3.52
C ALA A 100 13.98 8.72 3.20
N SER A 101 14.65 9.36 4.17
CA SER A 101 15.92 10.05 4.01
C SER A 101 17.02 9.20 3.35
N PRO A 102 17.14 7.88 3.64
CA PRO A 102 18.14 7.03 2.97
C PRO A 102 17.91 6.85 1.46
N LEU A 103 16.69 7.13 0.98
CA LEU A 103 16.34 7.03 -0.45
C LEU A 103 16.57 8.34 -1.20
N ASN A 104 16.79 9.47 -0.52
CA ASN A 104 16.79 10.80 -1.15
C ASN A 104 17.74 10.90 -2.34
N ASP A 105 18.95 10.34 -2.20
CA ASP A 105 19.92 10.31 -3.30
C ASP A 105 19.39 9.51 -4.49
N SER A 106 18.61 8.46 -4.29
CA SER A 106 18.10 7.60 -5.37
C SER A 106 16.81 8.13 -6.01
N LEU A 107 16.28 9.25 -5.52
CA LEU A 107 15.04 9.85 -6.00
C LEU A 107 15.29 11.14 -6.79
N MET A 108 14.38 11.41 -7.72
CA MET A 108 14.39 12.64 -8.49
C MET A 108 13.97 13.82 -7.61
N ASP A 109 14.65 14.96 -7.74
CA ASP A 109 14.18 16.22 -7.16
C ASP A 109 13.04 16.80 -8.01
N LEU A 110 11.87 16.97 -7.40
CA LEU A 110 10.64 17.46 -7.98
C LEU A 110 10.40 18.95 -7.66
N SER A 111 11.27 19.60 -6.88
CA SER A 111 11.09 20.98 -6.38
C SER A 111 10.80 22.02 -7.47
N THR A 112 11.27 21.77 -8.70
CA THR A 112 11.11 22.67 -9.87
C THR A 112 10.01 22.24 -10.84
N THR A 113 9.21 21.22 -10.49
CA THR A 113 8.13 20.70 -11.32
C THR A 113 6.81 21.45 -11.08
N ASN A 114 5.90 21.40 -12.06
CA ASN A 114 4.56 21.97 -11.88
C ASN A 114 3.78 21.19 -10.82
N GLU A 115 4.01 19.89 -10.73
CA GLU A 115 3.40 18.99 -9.77
C GLU A 115 3.72 19.39 -8.32
N ALA A 116 4.98 19.75 -8.03
CA ALA A 116 5.35 20.31 -6.73
C ALA A 116 4.75 21.71 -6.52
N GLY A 117 4.81 22.58 -7.53
CA GLY A 117 4.27 23.94 -7.45
C GLY A 117 2.74 24.01 -7.30
N ALA A 118 2.03 22.92 -7.58
CA ALA A 118 0.58 22.81 -7.36
C ALA A 118 0.22 22.47 -5.90
N VAL A 119 1.15 21.97 -5.08
CA VAL A 119 0.91 21.69 -3.65
C VAL A 119 0.92 22.99 -2.86
N TYR A 120 0.04 23.17 -1.87
CA TYR A 120 0.16 24.34 -0.98
C TYR A 120 1.48 24.29 -0.19
N ASP A 121 2.19 25.42 -0.14
CA ASP A 121 3.50 25.54 0.52
C ASP A 121 3.49 25.05 1.98
N THR A 122 2.39 25.29 2.71
CA THR A 122 2.23 24.85 4.10
C THR A 122 2.37 23.32 4.24
N TYR A 123 1.88 22.56 3.26
CA TYR A 123 1.98 21.10 3.23
C TYR A 123 3.28 20.62 2.59
N LEU A 124 3.70 21.24 1.48
CA LEU A 124 4.94 20.90 0.79
C LEU A 124 6.16 21.06 1.71
N SER A 125 6.12 22.01 2.65
CA SER A 125 7.19 22.22 3.62
C SER A 125 7.49 21.00 4.50
N SER A 126 6.50 20.12 4.73
CA SER A 126 6.68 18.87 5.47
C SER A 126 7.40 17.78 4.65
N PHE A 127 7.65 18.02 3.37
CA PHE A 127 8.30 17.12 2.40
C PHE A 127 9.59 17.71 1.80
N MET A 128 9.98 18.90 2.25
CA MET A 128 11.19 19.58 1.79
C MET A 128 12.37 19.20 2.67
N ASN A 129 13.45 18.74 2.04
CA ASN A 129 14.71 18.45 2.71
C ASN A 129 15.44 19.74 3.11
N GLU A 130 16.45 19.65 3.97
CA GLU A 130 17.24 20.82 4.42
C GLU A 130 17.91 21.58 3.26
N ASP A 131 18.31 20.87 2.19
CA ASP A 131 18.92 21.45 1.00
C ASP A 131 17.90 22.12 0.04
N GLY A 132 16.60 22.05 0.37
CA GLY A 132 15.50 22.60 -0.41
C GLY A 132 14.96 21.68 -1.51
N SER A 133 15.50 20.47 -1.66
CA SER A 133 14.96 19.48 -2.59
C SER A 133 13.64 18.91 -2.09
N VAL A 134 12.81 18.44 -3.03
CA VAL A 134 11.54 17.77 -2.75
C VAL A 134 11.49 16.47 -3.53
N ASN A 135 11.69 15.33 -2.87
CA ASN A 135 11.70 14.03 -3.52
C ASN A 135 10.35 13.30 -3.47
N TRP A 136 9.46 13.74 -2.58
CA TRP A 136 8.16 13.13 -2.34
C TRP A 136 7.06 14.19 -2.41
N LEU A 137 5.95 13.85 -3.05
CA LEU A 137 4.77 14.72 -3.10
C LEU A 137 3.59 14.07 -2.39
N PRO A 138 2.90 14.78 -1.47
CA PRO A 138 1.64 14.31 -0.91
C PRO A 138 0.50 14.50 -1.93
N VAL A 139 -0.50 13.62 -1.91
CA VAL A 139 -1.63 13.68 -2.86
C VAL A 139 -2.90 14.29 -2.23
N CYS A 140 -3.79 13.45 -1.73
CA CYS A 140 -4.98 13.83 -0.95
C CYS A 140 -4.94 13.09 0.38
N ALA A 141 -5.79 13.48 1.31
CA ALA A 141 -5.81 12.90 2.64
C ALA A 141 -7.21 12.65 3.17
N ASP A 142 -7.28 11.65 4.03
CA ASP A 142 -8.37 11.52 4.99
C ASP A 142 -8.12 12.50 6.15
N ALA A 143 -9.21 13.06 6.67
CA ALA A 143 -9.19 13.93 7.84
C ALA A 143 -9.49 13.12 9.08
N HIS A 144 -8.75 13.39 10.15
CA HIS A 144 -8.89 12.76 11.45
C HIS A 144 -9.24 13.82 12.51
N GLY A 145 -10.13 13.43 13.41
CA GLY A 145 -10.75 14.30 14.40
C GLY A 145 -11.78 13.54 15.19
N PHE A 146 -12.85 14.21 15.61
CA PHE A 146 -13.91 13.60 16.40
C PHE A 146 -15.13 13.25 15.56
N VAL A 147 -15.52 11.99 15.57
CA VAL A 147 -16.77 11.50 14.99
C VAL A 147 -17.85 11.56 16.06
N VAL A 148 -18.94 12.28 15.79
CA VAL A 148 -19.91 12.72 16.82
C VAL A 148 -21.32 12.27 16.51
N ASN A 149 -21.97 11.59 17.46
CA ASN A 149 -23.35 11.10 17.34
C ASN A 149 -24.35 12.20 17.66
N LYS A 150 -24.84 12.93 16.65
CA LYS A 150 -25.75 14.06 16.87
C LYS A 150 -27.08 13.66 17.49
N ASP A 151 -27.56 12.44 17.23
CA ASP A 151 -28.81 11.96 17.84
C ASP A 151 -28.71 11.90 19.37
N LEU A 152 -27.53 11.55 19.91
CA LEU A 152 -27.29 11.57 21.36
C LEU A 152 -27.26 13.00 21.91
N PHE A 153 -26.56 13.91 21.24
CA PHE A 153 -26.51 15.32 21.65
C PHE A 153 -27.92 15.96 21.66
N GLU A 154 -28.70 15.74 20.61
CA GLU A 154 -30.08 16.23 20.51
C GLU A 154 -30.99 15.60 21.58
N LYS A 155 -30.87 14.29 21.83
CA LYS A 155 -31.69 13.56 22.81
C LYS A 155 -31.47 14.01 24.25
N TYR A 156 -30.22 14.30 24.63
CA TYR A 156 -29.85 14.71 25.98
C TYR A 156 -29.76 16.23 26.16
N GLU A 157 -30.13 17.00 25.13
CA GLU A 157 -30.07 18.47 25.13
C GLU A 157 -28.65 19.01 25.44
N ILE A 158 -27.62 18.26 25.05
CA ILE A 158 -26.20 18.65 25.18
C ILE A 158 -25.80 19.38 23.88
N PRO A 159 -25.21 20.59 23.96
CA PRO A 159 -24.75 21.29 22.77
C PRO A 159 -23.53 20.61 22.15
N LEU A 160 -23.42 20.66 20.81
CA LEU A 160 -22.20 20.20 20.12
C LEU A 160 -20.99 21.04 20.55
N PRO A 161 -19.81 20.43 20.78
CA PRO A 161 -18.61 21.16 21.15
C PRO A 161 -18.17 22.15 20.07
N THR A 162 -17.76 23.34 20.50
CA THR A 162 -17.21 24.39 19.62
C THR A 162 -15.76 24.74 19.93
N ASP A 163 -15.26 24.26 21.07
CA ASP A 163 -13.96 24.50 21.68
C ASP A 163 -13.64 23.36 22.67
N TYR A 164 -12.44 23.38 23.24
CA TYR A 164 -11.99 22.32 24.14
C TYR A 164 -12.81 22.25 25.44
N GLU A 165 -13.13 23.39 26.06
CA GLU A 165 -13.92 23.43 27.31
C GLU A 165 -15.32 22.83 27.11
N SER A 166 -15.98 23.15 26.00
CA SER A 166 -17.29 22.56 25.66
C SER A 166 -17.19 21.08 25.28
N PHE A 167 -16.08 20.62 24.71
CA PHE A 167 -15.82 19.20 24.48
C PHE A 167 -15.72 18.42 25.80
N VAL A 168 -14.93 18.90 26.75
CA VAL A 168 -14.80 18.29 28.08
C VAL A 168 -16.14 18.29 28.82
N SER A 169 -16.85 19.42 28.78
CA SER A 169 -18.18 19.53 29.38
C SER A 169 -19.18 18.53 28.80
N ALA A 170 -19.13 18.29 27.48
CA ALA A 170 -19.96 17.29 26.83
C ALA A 170 -19.59 15.86 27.28
N CYS A 171 -18.30 15.53 27.39
CA CYS A 171 -17.85 14.23 27.88
C CYS A 171 -18.41 13.94 29.28
N GLN A 172 -18.23 14.89 30.20
CA GLN A 172 -18.71 14.79 31.58
C GLN A 172 -20.24 14.67 31.65
N ALA A 173 -20.97 15.45 30.84
CA ALA A 173 -22.44 15.40 30.80
C ALA A 173 -22.98 14.04 30.31
N PHE A 174 -22.28 13.39 29.35
CA PHE A 174 -22.65 12.04 28.92
C PHE A 174 -22.35 10.98 29.99
N ASP A 175 -21.21 11.09 30.67
CA ASP A 175 -20.85 10.15 31.73
C ASP A 175 -21.89 10.19 32.87
N GLU A 176 -22.44 11.36 33.21
CA GLU A 176 -23.51 11.51 34.21
C GLU A 176 -24.80 10.75 33.86
N VAL A 177 -25.09 10.56 32.58
CA VAL A 177 -26.25 9.81 32.09
C VAL A 177 -25.92 8.36 31.70
N GLY A 178 -24.70 7.91 32.00
CA GLY A 178 -24.25 6.54 31.76
C GLY A 178 -23.93 6.22 30.29
N ILE A 179 -23.58 7.24 29.51
CA ILE A 179 -23.07 7.11 28.13
C ILE A 179 -21.61 7.51 28.15
N ARG A 180 -20.74 6.75 27.47
CA ARG A 180 -19.33 7.13 27.37
C ARG A 180 -19.21 8.41 26.54
N GLY A 181 -18.66 9.46 27.13
CA GLY A 181 -18.45 10.74 26.45
C GLY A 181 -17.51 10.63 25.25
N PHE A 182 -16.34 10.06 25.46
CA PHE A 182 -15.30 9.89 24.45
C PHE A 182 -14.50 8.61 24.68
N THR A 183 -14.08 7.93 23.61
CA THR A 183 -12.98 6.95 23.63
C THR A 183 -12.43 6.77 22.20
N ALA A 184 -11.46 5.88 22.02
CA ALA A 184 -10.91 5.49 20.72
C ALA A 184 -10.31 4.08 20.81
N ASP A 185 -9.90 3.52 19.68
CA ASP A 185 -9.26 2.21 19.58
C ASP A 185 -7.77 2.26 19.96
N TYR A 186 -7.48 2.68 21.19
CA TYR A 186 -6.11 2.78 21.73
C TYR A 186 -5.38 1.44 21.79
N TYR A 187 -6.03 0.32 21.46
CA TYR A 187 -5.36 -0.94 21.14
C TYR A 187 -4.29 -0.79 20.06
N TYR A 188 -4.50 0.10 19.08
CA TYR A 188 -3.58 0.30 17.96
C TYR A 188 -2.59 1.45 18.16
N ASP A 189 -1.45 1.33 17.48
CA ASP A 189 -0.34 2.30 17.50
C ASP A 189 -0.72 3.63 16.85
N TYR A 190 -1.46 3.58 15.73
CA TYR A 190 -1.87 4.75 15.00
C TYR A 190 -2.72 5.68 15.85
N THR A 191 -3.71 5.17 16.60
CA THR A 191 -4.59 6.01 17.44
C THR A 191 -3.83 6.70 18.58
N CYS A 192 -2.85 6.00 19.17
CA CYS A 192 -1.96 6.58 20.18
C CYS A 192 -1.16 7.75 19.61
N MET A 193 -0.51 7.53 18.46
CA MET A 193 0.30 8.54 17.78
C MET A 193 -0.54 9.73 17.30
N GLU A 194 -1.68 9.45 16.69
CA GLU A 194 -2.55 10.42 16.07
C GLU A 194 -3.27 11.30 17.10
N THR A 195 -3.66 10.73 18.24
CA THR A 195 -4.21 11.53 19.35
C THR A 195 -3.16 12.50 19.88
N LEU A 196 -1.94 12.02 20.17
CA LEU A 196 -0.85 12.84 20.71
C LEU A 196 -0.52 14.02 19.78
N GLN A 197 -0.42 13.76 18.48
CA GLN A 197 -0.11 14.80 17.49
C GLN A 197 -1.30 15.72 17.22
N GLY A 198 -2.51 15.18 17.11
CA GLY A 198 -3.72 15.97 16.80
C GLY A 198 -4.08 16.98 17.89
N LEU A 199 -3.90 16.60 19.17
CA LEU A 199 -4.10 17.50 20.31
C LEU A 199 -3.11 18.67 20.36
N SER A 200 -1.97 18.54 19.68
CA SER A 200 -0.85 19.49 19.70
C SER A 200 -0.52 20.01 18.30
N ALA A 201 -1.51 19.99 17.40
CA ALA A 201 -1.32 20.32 16.00
C ALA A 201 -0.90 21.78 15.79
N SER A 202 -1.34 22.72 16.64
CA SER A 202 -0.91 24.12 16.57
C SER A 202 0.56 24.28 16.95
N GLU A 203 1.02 23.60 18.00
CA GLU A 203 2.39 23.66 18.49
C GLU A 203 3.34 22.97 17.49
N LEU A 204 2.94 21.82 16.95
CA LEU A 204 3.68 21.10 15.90
C LEU A 204 3.71 21.86 14.57
N SER A 205 2.70 22.68 14.30
CA SER A 205 2.65 23.57 13.13
C SER A 205 3.27 24.94 13.39
N SER A 206 3.84 25.19 14.57
CA SER A 206 4.54 26.44 14.88
C SER A 206 5.89 26.53 14.12
N VAL A 207 6.58 27.67 14.26
CA VAL A 207 7.94 27.81 13.72
C VAL A 207 8.90 26.80 14.36
N ASP A 208 8.81 26.61 15.68
CA ASP A 208 9.66 25.69 16.41
C ASP A 208 9.31 24.23 16.10
N GLY A 209 8.01 23.90 15.99
CA GLY A 209 7.54 22.57 15.59
C GLY A 209 8.00 22.17 14.20
N ARG A 210 7.89 23.09 13.21
CA ARG A 210 8.43 22.85 11.86
C ARG A 210 9.93 22.69 11.86
N LYS A 211 10.65 23.51 12.63
CA LYS A 211 12.11 23.43 12.72
C LYS A 211 12.55 22.08 13.29
N TRP A 212 11.92 21.63 14.38
CA TRP A 212 12.19 20.31 14.93
C TRP A 212 11.87 19.21 13.92
N ARG A 213 10.71 19.27 13.24
CA ARG A 213 10.35 18.27 12.22
C ARG A 213 11.41 18.16 11.12
N THR A 214 11.94 19.31 10.66
CA THR A 214 13.03 19.35 9.67
C THR A 214 14.29 18.68 10.22
N THR A 215 14.75 19.04 11.43
CA THR A 215 15.94 18.44 12.05
C THR A 215 15.76 16.94 12.34
N TYR A 216 14.57 16.53 12.78
CA TYR A 216 14.22 15.13 12.99
C TYR A 216 14.30 14.31 11.70
N SER A 217 14.08 14.96 10.55
CA SER A 217 14.03 14.31 9.24
C SER A 217 15.31 14.47 8.42
N ASP A 218 16.37 15.07 8.97
CA ASP A 218 17.58 15.42 8.23
C ASP A 218 18.38 14.14 7.83
N PRO A 219 18.56 13.85 6.53
CA PRO A 219 19.37 12.72 6.05
C PRO A 219 20.85 12.82 6.46
N ASP A 220 21.38 14.03 6.65
CA ASP A 220 22.78 14.24 7.02
C ASP A 220 23.02 14.05 8.53
N ASN A 221 21.95 13.85 9.32
CA ASN A 221 22.07 13.61 10.74
C ASN A 221 22.63 12.20 11.01
N THR A 222 23.95 12.15 11.28
CA THR A 222 24.64 10.91 11.67
C THR A 222 24.26 10.37 13.05
N LYS A 223 23.32 11.02 13.76
CA LYS A 223 22.77 10.59 15.05
C LYS A 223 21.25 10.59 14.96
N ARG A 224 20.58 9.68 15.67
CA ARG A 224 19.12 9.74 15.82
C ARG A 224 18.76 11.04 16.52
N GLU A 225 17.77 11.74 15.98
CA GLU A 225 17.24 12.95 16.58
C GLU A 225 16.07 12.56 17.49
N GLY A 226 16.03 13.15 18.67
CA GLY A 226 14.98 12.93 19.65
C GLY A 226 13.85 13.95 19.52
N LEU A 227 13.09 14.08 20.60
CA LEU A 227 12.13 15.16 20.78
C LEU A 227 12.86 16.43 21.24
N ASP A 228 12.45 17.60 20.74
CA ASP A 228 12.94 18.88 21.27
C ASP A 228 12.34 19.21 22.66
N ASP A 229 12.96 20.17 23.36
CA ASP A 229 12.57 20.62 24.70
C ASP A 229 11.62 21.83 24.71
N THR A 230 11.08 22.21 23.55
CA THR A 230 10.24 23.39 23.35
C THR A 230 8.78 23.03 23.09
N VAL A 231 8.52 22.12 22.14
CA VAL A 231 7.18 21.76 21.64
C VAL A 231 6.65 20.50 22.30
N TRP A 232 7.49 19.48 22.43
CA TRP A 232 7.05 18.17 22.89
C TRP A 232 6.67 18.08 24.37
N PRO A 233 7.32 18.78 25.32
CA PRO A 233 6.85 18.79 26.71
C PRO A 233 5.39 19.24 26.82
N GLU A 234 5.03 20.34 26.14
CA GLU A 234 3.65 20.85 26.09
C GLU A 234 2.69 19.83 25.45
N ALA A 235 3.12 19.14 24.39
CA ALA A 235 2.31 18.09 23.76
C ALA A 235 1.98 16.91 24.72
N PHE A 236 2.90 16.52 25.61
CA PHE A 236 2.63 15.49 26.61
C PHE A 236 1.77 16.00 27.77
N GLU A 237 1.96 17.25 28.21
CA GLU A 237 1.06 17.89 29.18
C GLU A 237 -0.37 17.92 28.64
N ARG A 238 -0.52 18.21 27.35
CA ARG A 238 -1.79 18.19 26.62
C ARG A 238 -2.45 16.82 26.61
N MET A 239 -1.66 15.78 26.34
CA MET A 239 -2.15 14.41 26.32
C MET A 239 -2.57 13.95 27.72
N GLU A 240 -1.80 14.29 28.75
CA GLU A 240 -2.16 14.01 30.15
C GLU A 240 -3.47 14.69 30.54
N GLN A 241 -3.63 15.99 30.21
CA GLN A 241 -4.87 16.71 30.45
C GLN A 241 -6.05 16.04 29.72
N PHE A 242 -5.87 15.69 28.45
CA PHE A 242 -6.92 15.04 27.65
C PHE A 242 -7.36 13.70 28.24
N ILE A 243 -6.42 12.86 28.70
CA ILE A 243 -6.71 11.59 29.38
C ILE A 243 -7.57 11.83 30.62
N GLN A 244 -7.20 12.82 31.45
CA GLN A 244 -7.94 13.16 32.67
C GLN A 244 -9.35 13.69 32.35
N ASP A 245 -9.46 14.62 31.40
CA ASP A 245 -10.69 15.30 31.05
C ASP A 245 -11.73 14.39 30.38
N THR A 246 -11.26 13.38 29.64
CA THR A 246 -12.12 12.39 28.96
C THR A 246 -12.37 11.14 29.80
N GLY A 247 -11.65 10.97 30.91
CA GLY A 247 -11.72 9.76 31.74
C GLY A 247 -11.22 8.50 31.03
N LEU A 248 -10.27 8.63 30.11
CA LEU A 248 -9.55 7.49 29.54
C LEU A 248 -8.81 6.74 30.64
N ASN A 249 -8.85 5.42 30.59
CA ASN A 249 -8.22 4.56 31.57
C ASN A 249 -7.81 3.22 30.95
N GLN A 250 -7.29 2.32 31.78
CA GLN A 250 -6.77 1.03 31.33
C GLN A 250 -7.78 0.17 30.55
N ASP A 251 -9.08 0.28 30.84
CA ASP A 251 -10.11 -0.48 30.11
C ASP A 251 -10.21 -0.04 28.63
N ASP A 252 -9.76 1.18 28.29
CA ASP A 252 -9.76 1.67 26.90
C ASP A 252 -8.62 1.09 26.05
N LEU A 253 -7.60 0.48 26.67
CA LEU A 253 -6.43 -0.06 25.96
C LEU A 253 -6.70 -1.38 25.25
N ASP A 254 -7.75 -2.09 25.65
CA ASP A 254 -8.12 -3.40 25.09
C ASP A 254 -9.20 -3.30 23.99
N MET A 255 -9.74 -2.09 23.72
CA MET A 255 -10.76 -1.86 22.70
C MET A 255 -10.15 -1.69 21.31
N ASN A 256 -10.57 -2.51 20.37
CA ASN A 256 -10.24 -2.37 18.95
C ASN A 256 -11.31 -1.56 18.19
N TYR A 257 -11.09 -1.34 16.90
CA TYR A 257 -12.00 -0.55 16.06
C TYR A 257 -13.44 -1.08 16.05
N ASP A 258 -13.63 -2.40 15.98
CA ASP A 258 -14.96 -3.01 15.95
C ASP A 258 -15.70 -2.80 17.28
N ASP A 259 -14.99 -2.85 18.42
CA ASP A 259 -15.55 -2.54 19.73
C ASP A 259 -16.07 -1.09 19.78
N ILE A 260 -15.28 -0.13 19.27
CA ILE A 260 -15.66 1.29 19.21
C ILE A 260 -16.89 1.49 18.31
N ILE A 261 -16.90 0.87 17.13
CA ILE A 261 -18.04 0.95 16.21
C ILE A 261 -19.30 0.33 16.82
N GLU A 262 -19.21 -0.81 17.51
CA GLU A 262 -20.36 -1.42 18.19
C GLU A 262 -20.90 -0.50 19.30
N MET A 263 -20.02 0.09 20.12
CA MET A 263 -20.43 1.04 21.15
C MET A 263 -21.14 2.27 20.57
N TYR A 264 -20.62 2.79 19.46
CA TYR A 264 -21.21 3.92 18.76
C TYR A 264 -22.57 3.59 18.16
N GLN A 265 -22.67 2.50 17.41
CA GLN A 265 -23.92 2.03 16.78
C GLN A 265 -25.01 1.69 17.80
N SER A 266 -24.62 1.20 18.97
CA SER A 266 -25.56 0.90 20.06
C SER A 266 -25.97 2.13 20.88
N GLY A 267 -25.45 3.32 20.57
CA GLY A 267 -25.76 4.57 21.26
C GLY A 267 -25.17 4.66 22.67
N LYS A 268 -24.11 3.89 22.95
CA LYS A 268 -23.38 3.89 24.24
C LYS A 268 -22.16 4.81 24.23
N LEU A 269 -21.80 5.36 23.07
CA LEU A 269 -20.66 6.24 22.87
C LEU A 269 -21.09 7.50 22.12
N ALA A 270 -20.79 8.67 22.67
CA ALA A 270 -21.20 9.95 22.10
C ALA A 270 -20.22 10.47 21.03
N MET A 271 -18.92 10.35 21.32
CA MET A 271 -17.83 10.82 20.45
C MET A 271 -16.71 9.79 20.42
N TYR A 272 -15.99 9.69 19.32
CA TYR A 272 -14.74 8.93 19.28
C TYR A 272 -13.72 9.56 18.34
N PHE A 273 -12.44 9.27 18.55
CA PHE A 273 -11.40 9.66 17.60
C PHE A 273 -11.47 8.76 16.37
N GLY A 274 -11.63 9.35 15.19
CA GLY A 274 -11.75 8.61 13.95
C GLY A 274 -11.57 9.50 12.74
N SER A 275 -11.85 8.93 11.58
CA SER A 275 -11.67 9.62 10.31
C SER A 275 -12.99 10.04 9.67
N SER A 276 -12.89 10.98 8.73
CA SER A 276 -14.03 11.49 7.98
C SER A 276 -14.72 10.40 7.15
N ALA A 277 -13.98 9.37 6.73
CA ALA A 277 -14.51 8.18 6.07
C ALA A 277 -15.55 7.43 6.95
N GLY A 278 -15.31 7.36 8.26
CA GLY A 278 -16.22 6.69 9.21
C GLY A 278 -17.59 7.37 9.30
N VAL A 279 -17.64 8.69 9.12
CA VAL A 279 -18.89 9.47 9.17
C VAL A 279 -19.83 9.05 8.05
N LYS A 280 -19.32 8.94 6.81
CA LYS A 280 -20.11 8.48 5.67
C LYS A 280 -20.68 7.08 5.92
N MET A 281 -19.83 6.15 6.38
CA MET A 281 -20.25 4.78 6.68
C MET A 281 -21.42 4.75 7.68
N LEU A 282 -21.34 5.52 8.76
CA LEU A 282 -22.36 5.57 9.81
C LEU A 282 -23.65 6.26 9.33
N GLN A 283 -23.54 7.30 8.50
CA GLN A 283 -24.71 7.94 7.88
C GLN A 283 -25.44 7.02 6.89
N ASP A 284 -24.70 6.23 6.10
CA ASP A 284 -25.29 5.24 5.20
C ASP A 284 -26.05 4.14 5.99
N GLN A 285 -25.68 3.91 7.26
CA GLN A 285 -26.39 3.03 8.19
C GLN A 285 -27.58 3.73 8.90
N GLY A 286 -27.80 5.02 8.65
CA GLY A 286 -28.91 5.80 9.21
C GLY A 286 -28.63 6.46 10.56
N ILE A 287 -27.37 6.53 11.00
CA ILE A 287 -26.97 7.23 12.22
C ILE A 287 -26.62 8.68 11.88
N ASN A 288 -27.22 9.65 12.58
CA ASN A 288 -26.97 11.08 12.35
C ASN A 288 -25.60 11.48 12.93
N THR A 289 -24.56 11.34 12.12
CA THR A 289 -23.17 11.58 12.52
C THR A 289 -22.63 12.87 11.89
N THR A 290 -21.80 13.61 12.63
CA THR A 290 -20.99 14.73 12.09
C THR A 290 -19.52 14.59 12.48
N PHE A 291 -18.68 15.43 11.89
CA PHE A 291 -17.24 15.48 12.13
C PHE A 291 -16.83 16.80 12.77
N LEU A 292 -16.03 16.75 13.84
CA LEU A 292 -15.47 17.92 14.51
C LEU A 292 -13.94 17.89 14.49
N PRO A 293 -13.28 19.07 14.48
CA PRO A 293 -11.83 19.16 14.48
C PRO A 293 -11.24 18.97 15.89
N PHE A 294 -9.92 18.87 15.98
CA PHE A 294 -9.23 19.05 17.25
C PHE A 294 -9.32 20.51 17.69
N PHE A 295 -9.55 20.72 19.00
CA PHE A 295 -9.63 22.04 19.61
C PHE A 295 -8.32 22.36 20.35
N GLN A 296 -7.57 23.35 19.86
CA GLN A 296 -6.27 23.75 20.43
C GLN A 296 -6.42 24.83 21.51
N GLU A 297 -5.40 25.06 22.35
CA GLU A 297 -5.50 25.93 23.55
C GLU A 297 -5.55 27.39 23.15
N ASN A 298 -4.85 27.72 22.08
CA ASN A 298 -4.86 29.04 21.48
C ASN A 298 -6.22 29.39 20.82
N GLY A 299 -7.21 28.48 20.87
CA GLY A 299 -8.55 28.62 20.30
C GLY A 299 -8.64 28.25 18.83
N GLU A 300 -7.52 27.86 18.19
CA GLU A 300 -7.53 27.35 16.83
C GLU A 300 -8.17 25.96 16.77
N LYS A 301 -8.64 25.64 15.57
CA LYS A 301 -9.20 24.34 15.23
C LYS A 301 -8.32 23.73 14.18
N TRP A 302 -8.01 22.45 14.31
CA TRP A 302 -7.11 21.76 13.42
C TRP A 302 -7.68 20.41 13.00
N LEU A 303 -7.45 20.04 11.75
CA LEU A 303 -7.62 18.68 11.27
C LEU A 303 -6.25 18.03 11.23
N MET A 304 -6.12 16.84 11.81
CA MET A 304 -4.98 16.01 11.48
C MET A 304 -5.29 15.28 10.17
N THR A 305 -4.32 15.12 9.30
CA THR A 305 -4.53 14.52 7.98
C THR A 305 -3.55 13.39 7.71
N THR A 306 -4.06 12.33 7.09
CA THR A 306 -3.30 11.17 6.64
C THR A 306 -3.27 11.17 5.12
N PRO A 307 -2.13 11.52 4.48
CA PRO A 307 -2.02 11.39 3.04
C PRO A 307 -2.34 9.96 2.60
N TYR A 308 -3.26 9.82 1.65
CA TYR A 308 -3.65 8.53 1.09
C TYR A 308 -2.45 7.84 0.44
N PHE A 309 -1.56 8.62 -0.18
CA PHE A 309 -0.17 8.26 -0.39
C PHE A 309 0.71 9.49 -0.62
N GLN A 310 2.01 9.27 -0.48
CA GLN A 310 3.09 10.06 -1.01
C GLN A 310 3.61 9.38 -2.27
N VAL A 311 4.05 10.16 -3.26
CA VAL A 311 4.62 9.65 -4.52
C VAL A 311 6.02 10.18 -4.76
N ALA A 312 6.92 9.30 -5.23
CA ALA A 312 8.28 9.66 -5.64
C ALA A 312 8.65 9.01 -6.98
N LEU A 313 9.64 9.61 -7.65
CA LEU A 313 10.19 9.15 -8.91
C LEU A 313 11.65 8.75 -8.74
N ASN A 314 12.08 7.67 -9.38
CA ASN A 314 13.48 7.24 -9.36
C ASN A 314 14.39 8.22 -10.13
N ARG A 315 15.54 8.56 -9.55
CA ARG A 315 16.53 9.47 -10.13
C ARG A 315 17.06 9.00 -11.49
N ASP A 316 17.09 7.70 -11.76
CA ASP A 316 17.55 7.13 -13.04
C ASP A 316 16.70 7.62 -14.22
N LEU A 317 15.46 8.04 -13.99
CA LEU A 317 14.64 8.70 -15.01
C LEU A 317 15.31 9.95 -15.58
N THR A 318 16.17 10.64 -14.80
CA THR A 318 16.92 11.81 -15.27
C THR A 318 17.91 11.50 -16.39
N GLN A 319 18.31 10.23 -16.54
CA GLN A 319 19.27 9.77 -17.55
C GLN A 319 18.63 9.54 -18.92
N ASP A 320 17.30 9.38 -18.99
CA ASP A 320 16.54 9.20 -20.25
C ASP A 320 15.34 10.14 -20.30
N GLU A 321 15.46 11.20 -21.09
CA GLU A 321 14.41 12.21 -21.23
C GLU A 321 13.10 11.65 -21.80
N THR A 322 13.15 10.62 -22.65
CA THR A 322 11.94 9.99 -23.21
C THR A 322 11.22 9.20 -22.13
N ARG A 323 11.96 8.41 -21.35
CA ARG A 323 11.42 7.65 -20.22
C ARG A 323 10.88 8.58 -19.13
N ARG A 324 11.62 9.63 -18.78
CA ARG A 324 11.17 10.67 -17.84
C ARG A 324 9.85 11.30 -18.26
N LYS A 325 9.71 11.67 -19.54
CA LYS A 325 8.45 12.25 -20.05
C LYS A 325 7.27 11.31 -19.91
N LYS A 326 7.47 9.99 -20.07
CA LYS A 326 6.42 9.00 -19.82
C LYS A 326 6.09 8.90 -18.33
N ALA A 327 7.09 8.80 -17.46
CA ALA A 327 6.89 8.75 -16.01
C ALA A 327 6.18 10.01 -15.47
N MET A 328 6.58 11.20 -15.94
CA MET A 328 5.90 12.45 -15.58
C MET A 328 4.44 12.52 -16.06
N LYS A 329 4.11 11.93 -17.21
CA LYS A 329 2.71 11.80 -17.64
C LYS A 329 1.91 10.89 -16.70
N VAL A 330 2.49 9.76 -16.30
CA VAL A 330 1.89 8.87 -15.30
C VAL A 330 1.67 9.62 -13.99
N LEU A 331 2.69 10.32 -13.47
CA LEU A 331 2.58 11.15 -12.27
C LEU A 331 1.47 12.20 -12.40
N ASN A 332 1.41 12.94 -13.50
CA ASN A 332 0.39 13.96 -13.72
C ASN A 332 -1.03 13.37 -13.72
N THR A 333 -1.22 12.21 -14.37
CA THR A 333 -2.50 11.48 -14.34
C THR A 333 -2.84 11.01 -12.92
N MET A 334 -1.86 10.53 -12.15
CA MET A 334 -2.04 10.16 -10.75
C MET A 334 -2.52 11.38 -9.92
N LEU A 335 -1.88 12.53 -10.08
CA LEU A 335 -2.21 13.72 -9.29
C LEU A 335 -3.48 14.46 -9.74
N SER A 336 -4.12 14.05 -10.84
CA SER A 336 -5.27 14.75 -11.44
C SER A 336 -6.51 14.82 -10.53
N GLU A 337 -7.35 15.84 -10.73
CA GLU A 337 -8.63 15.99 -10.01
C GLU A 337 -9.49 14.72 -10.13
N ASP A 338 -9.59 14.12 -11.31
CA ASP A 338 -10.42 12.94 -11.54
C ASP A 338 -9.88 11.69 -10.83
N ALA A 339 -8.55 11.52 -10.79
CA ALA A 339 -7.91 10.48 -10.00
C ALA A 339 -8.29 10.60 -8.51
N GLN A 340 -8.16 11.79 -7.94
CA GLN A 340 -8.43 12.02 -6.52
C GLN A 340 -9.93 11.94 -6.20
N ASN A 341 -10.76 12.69 -6.93
CA ASN A 341 -12.18 12.88 -6.60
C ASN A 341 -13.08 11.72 -7.03
N ARG A 342 -12.66 10.86 -7.96
CA ARG A 342 -13.51 9.75 -8.46
C ARG A 342 -12.98 8.38 -8.13
N ILE A 343 -11.65 8.21 -8.08
CA ILE A 343 -11.04 6.89 -7.94
C ILE A 343 -10.54 6.66 -6.53
N ILE A 344 -9.79 7.62 -5.97
CA ILE A 344 -9.27 7.49 -4.60
C ILE A 344 -10.38 7.68 -3.57
N SER A 345 -11.23 8.69 -3.76
CA SER A 345 -12.32 9.01 -2.82
C SER A 345 -13.28 7.86 -2.57
N ASP A 346 -13.57 7.05 -3.59
CA ASP A 346 -14.60 6.01 -3.55
C ASP A 346 -15.95 6.50 -2.97
N GLY A 347 -16.25 7.80 -3.17
CA GLY A 347 -17.44 8.46 -2.63
C GLY A 347 -17.33 9.01 -1.21
N GLN A 348 -16.15 8.96 -0.59
CA GLN A 348 -15.80 9.67 0.65
C GLN A 348 -15.29 11.08 0.33
N ASP A 349 -15.32 11.99 1.31
CA ASP A 349 -14.64 13.27 1.15
C ASP A 349 -13.14 13.08 1.36
N LEU A 350 -12.32 13.63 0.46
CA LEU A 350 -10.87 13.69 0.60
C LEU A 350 -10.40 15.13 0.50
N LEU A 351 -9.41 15.46 1.33
CA LEU A 351 -8.79 16.77 1.37
C LEU A 351 -7.56 16.78 0.47
N SER A 352 -7.64 17.47 -0.66
CA SER A 352 -6.51 17.62 -1.57
C SER A 352 -5.49 18.60 -0.98
N TYR A 353 -4.19 18.25 -1.10
CA TYR A 353 -3.10 19.19 -0.82
C TYR A 353 -2.73 20.04 -2.04
N SER A 354 -3.31 19.76 -3.20
CA SER A 354 -3.12 20.53 -4.42
C SER A 354 -4.15 21.65 -4.56
N GLN A 355 -3.66 22.82 -4.97
CA GLN A 355 -4.41 24.01 -5.33
C GLN A 355 -5.22 23.85 -6.63
N ASP A 356 -4.84 22.89 -7.48
CA ASP A 356 -5.47 22.62 -8.78
C ASP A 356 -6.73 21.75 -8.66
N VAL A 357 -6.97 21.18 -7.48
CA VAL A 357 -8.09 20.27 -7.22
C VAL A 357 -9.12 20.99 -6.38
N ASN A 358 -10.32 21.15 -6.93
CA ASN A 358 -11.41 21.76 -6.18
C ASN A 358 -11.88 20.82 -5.06
N LEU A 359 -11.86 21.34 -3.82
CA LEU A 359 -12.43 20.67 -2.66
C LEU A 359 -13.94 20.46 -2.84
N LYS A 360 -14.36 19.20 -2.77
CA LYS A 360 -15.77 18.81 -2.75
C LYS A 360 -16.05 18.23 -1.37
N LEU A 361 -16.69 19.02 -0.53
CA LEU A 361 -17.09 18.61 0.82
C LEU A 361 -18.58 18.31 0.83
N THR A 362 -18.94 17.16 1.38
CA THR A 362 -20.33 16.81 1.68
C THR A 362 -20.85 17.61 2.88
N GLU A 363 -22.15 17.46 3.15
CA GLU A 363 -22.82 18.13 4.27
C GLU A 363 -22.21 17.77 5.63
N TYR A 364 -21.64 16.57 5.80
CA TYR A 364 -21.10 16.12 7.08
C TYR A 364 -19.71 16.69 7.42
N LEU A 365 -19.02 17.31 6.45
CA LEU A 365 -17.78 18.07 6.67
C LEU A 365 -17.99 19.59 6.64
N LYS A 366 -19.23 20.08 6.57
CA LYS A 366 -19.49 21.52 6.53
C LYS A 366 -18.95 22.26 7.75
N ASP A 367 -18.98 21.60 8.92
CA ASP A 367 -18.60 22.21 10.20
C ASP A 367 -17.08 22.40 10.30
N VAL A 368 -16.30 21.64 9.53
CA VAL A 368 -14.84 21.76 9.43
C VAL A 368 -14.37 22.49 8.17
N LYS A 369 -15.28 22.90 7.29
CA LYS A 369 -14.95 23.67 6.09
C LYS A 369 -14.09 24.92 6.37
N PRO A 370 -14.39 25.77 7.39
CA PRO A 370 -13.55 26.92 7.69
C PRO A 370 -12.12 26.52 8.06
N VAL A 371 -11.95 25.40 8.78
CA VAL A 371 -10.63 24.86 9.18
C VAL A 371 -9.80 24.51 7.94
N ILE A 372 -10.44 23.91 6.93
CA ILE A 372 -9.81 23.54 5.66
C ILE A 372 -9.45 24.80 4.84
N GLU A 373 -10.38 25.76 4.74
CA GLU A 373 -10.16 27.02 4.00
C GLU A 373 -9.07 27.90 4.63
N GLU A 374 -8.89 27.82 5.95
CA GLU A 374 -7.82 28.46 6.72
C GLU A 374 -6.47 27.71 6.64
N ASN A 375 -6.44 26.53 6.01
CA ASN A 375 -5.27 25.64 5.92
C ASN A 375 -4.74 25.15 7.28
N HIS A 376 -5.62 24.98 8.26
CA HIS A 376 -5.30 24.36 9.55
C HIS A 376 -5.40 22.83 9.44
N MET A 377 -4.62 22.26 8.52
CA MET A 377 -4.47 20.83 8.36
C MET A 377 -3.03 20.42 8.71
N TYR A 378 -2.89 19.49 9.65
CA TYR A 378 -1.60 18.99 10.09
C TYR A 378 -1.35 17.59 9.54
N ILE A 379 -0.33 17.45 8.70
CA ILE A 379 0.11 16.15 8.18
C ILE A 379 0.86 15.43 9.29
N ARG A 380 0.29 14.31 9.77
CA ARG A 380 0.91 13.49 10.82
C ARG A 380 2.35 13.07 10.47
N ILE A 381 3.18 12.90 11.50
CA ILE A 381 4.49 12.25 11.41
C ILE A 381 4.26 10.76 11.61
N ALA A 382 4.53 9.98 10.57
CA ALA A 382 4.25 8.55 10.53
C ALA A 382 5.53 7.74 10.28
N SER A 383 6.56 7.97 11.09
CA SER A 383 7.76 7.13 11.10
C SER A 383 7.54 5.85 11.91
N ASN A 384 8.23 4.78 11.54
CA ASN A 384 8.07 3.46 12.15
C ASN A 384 8.28 3.47 13.67
N ASP A 385 9.30 4.20 14.13
CA ASP A 385 9.61 4.38 15.55
C ASP A 385 8.49 5.13 16.28
N PHE A 386 7.99 6.25 15.74
CA PHE A 386 6.91 7.04 16.35
C PHE A 386 5.67 6.20 16.63
N PHE A 387 5.24 5.34 15.70
CA PHE A 387 4.11 4.45 15.96
C PHE A 387 4.35 3.54 17.18
N SER A 388 5.48 2.82 17.18
CA SER A 388 5.79 1.86 18.24
C SER A 388 5.99 2.53 19.60
N VAL A 389 6.70 3.66 19.64
CA VAL A 389 6.98 4.41 20.86
C VAL A 389 5.72 5.12 21.36
N SER A 390 4.90 5.69 20.48
CA SER A 390 3.58 6.24 20.85
C SER A 390 2.70 5.17 21.47
N LYS A 391 2.64 3.96 20.89
CA LYS A 391 1.85 2.86 21.48
C LYS A 391 2.28 2.56 22.91
N ASP A 392 3.58 2.39 23.16
CA ASP A 392 4.10 2.12 24.50
C ASP A 392 3.82 3.27 25.48
N VAL A 393 4.24 4.49 25.13
CA VAL A 393 4.21 5.64 26.03
C VAL A 393 2.79 6.11 26.31
N VAL A 394 1.94 6.25 25.29
CA VAL A 394 0.55 6.69 25.47
C VAL A 394 -0.26 5.66 26.24
N SER A 395 -0.04 4.35 25.99
CA SER A 395 -0.72 3.31 26.78
C SER A 395 -0.35 3.42 28.27
N LYS A 396 0.91 3.72 28.57
CA LYS A 396 1.37 3.93 29.96
C LYS A 396 0.79 5.20 30.58
N MET A 397 0.63 6.28 29.82
CA MET A 397 -0.09 7.48 30.29
C MET A 397 -1.57 7.14 30.60
N ILE A 398 -2.26 6.46 29.68
CA ILE A 398 -3.68 6.09 29.85
C ILE A 398 -3.87 5.15 31.06
N SER A 399 -2.93 4.23 31.31
CA SER A 399 -2.97 3.36 32.49
C SER A 399 -2.60 4.08 33.81
N GLY A 400 -2.11 5.32 33.75
CA GLY A 400 -1.61 6.08 34.88
C GLY A 400 -0.21 5.67 35.37
N GLU A 401 0.54 4.92 34.56
CA GLU A 401 1.94 4.56 34.86
C GLU A 401 2.89 5.75 34.64
N TYR A 402 2.63 6.59 33.63
CA TYR A 402 3.42 7.77 33.33
C TYR A 402 2.61 9.06 33.48
N ASP A 403 3.22 10.05 34.14
CA ASP A 403 2.85 11.45 33.97
C ASP A 403 3.45 12.04 32.68
N ALA A 404 3.11 13.29 32.35
CA ALA A 404 3.60 13.98 31.16
C ALA A 404 5.14 14.05 31.06
N GLU A 405 5.84 14.34 32.17
CA GLU A 405 7.30 14.47 32.19
C GLU A 405 7.97 13.11 31.94
N GLN A 406 7.48 12.05 32.61
CA GLN A 406 7.96 10.68 32.41
C GLN A 406 7.68 10.18 31.00
N ALA A 407 6.51 10.49 30.45
CA ALA A 407 6.15 10.14 29.09
C ALA A 407 7.10 10.79 28.07
N TYR A 408 7.33 12.10 28.18
CA TYR A 408 8.29 12.84 27.35
C TYR A 408 9.70 12.23 27.43
N GLN A 409 10.21 12.00 28.65
CA GLN A 409 11.56 11.44 28.84
C GLN A 409 11.68 10.04 28.27
N SER A 410 10.66 9.19 28.47
CA SER A 410 10.62 7.83 27.94
C SER A 410 10.56 7.82 26.42
N PHE A 411 9.67 8.62 25.83
CA PHE A 411 9.53 8.73 24.37
C PHE A 411 10.85 9.16 23.73
N ASN A 412 11.43 10.26 24.23
CA ASN A 412 12.70 10.78 23.73
C ASN A 412 13.83 9.75 23.86
N SER A 413 13.91 9.06 25.00
CA SER A 413 14.94 8.03 25.22
C SER A 413 14.78 6.84 24.27
N GLN A 414 13.55 6.45 23.94
CA GLN A 414 13.27 5.35 23.00
C GLN A 414 13.60 5.73 21.56
N LEU A 415 13.30 6.96 21.12
CA LEU A 415 13.72 7.46 19.81
C LEU A 415 15.25 7.49 19.66
N LEU A 416 15.96 7.87 20.74
CA LEU A 416 17.42 7.96 20.75
C LEU A 416 18.12 6.59 20.90
N ALA A 417 17.40 5.55 21.31
CA ALA A 417 17.99 4.22 21.45
C ALA A 417 18.40 3.68 20.07
N GLU A 418 19.58 3.08 19.95
CA GLU A 418 19.97 2.37 18.71
C GLU A 418 19.17 1.07 18.59
N GLU A 419 18.43 0.91 17.50
CA GLU A 419 17.90 -0.40 17.10
C GLU A 419 18.77 -0.98 15.99
N PHE A 420 19.64 -1.93 16.33
CA PHE A 420 20.19 -2.86 15.33
C PHE A 420 20.48 -4.22 15.97
N ALA A 421 19.48 -5.10 15.97
CA ALA A 421 19.79 -6.50 15.72
C ALA A 421 19.77 -6.67 14.20
N SER A 422 20.88 -7.10 13.60
CA SER A 422 20.83 -7.54 12.20
C SER A 422 19.82 -8.67 12.10
N GLU A 423 18.72 -8.45 11.37
CA GLU A 423 17.77 -9.51 11.10
C GLU A 423 18.47 -10.64 10.34
N ASN A 424 18.16 -11.88 10.70
CA ASN A 424 18.75 -13.02 10.02
C ASN A 424 18.24 -13.09 8.57
N ILE A 425 19.14 -13.39 7.64
CA ILE A 425 18.77 -13.74 6.27
C ILE A 425 18.11 -15.12 6.31
N VAL A 426 16.86 -15.21 5.86
CA VAL A 426 16.09 -16.47 5.79
C VAL A 426 16.00 -17.02 4.37
N LEU A 427 16.27 -16.18 3.37
CA LEU A 427 16.27 -16.54 1.96
C LEU A 427 17.43 -15.85 1.25
N ASP A 428 18.30 -16.61 0.57
CA ASP A 428 19.43 -16.07 -0.18
C ASP A 428 19.31 -16.41 -1.67
N SER A 429 18.80 -15.46 -2.45
CA SER A 429 18.61 -15.65 -3.89
C SER A 429 19.91 -15.39 -4.65
N GLN A 430 20.37 -16.40 -5.38
CA GLN A 430 21.62 -16.34 -6.16
C GLN A 430 21.46 -15.66 -7.53
N LYS A 431 20.23 -15.35 -7.95
CA LYS A 431 19.91 -14.77 -9.26
C LYS A 431 18.88 -13.65 -9.14
N SER A 432 18.85 -12.79 -10.15
CA SER A 432 17.82 -11.77 -10.29
C SER A 432 16.87 -12.14 -11.42
N TYR A 433 15.58 -11.95 -11.19
CA TYR A 433 14.49 -12.14 -12.14
C TYR A 433 13.60 -10.90 -12.13
N SER A 434 13.32 -10.37 -13.33
CA SER A 434 12.53 -9.15 -13.48
C SER A 434 11.04 -9.42 -13.28
N ASN A 435 10.36 -8.46 -12.69
CA ASN A 435 8.91 -8.41 -12.56
C ASN A 435 8.20 -7.69 -13.71
N ARG A 436 8.89 -7.46 -14.83
CA ARG A 436 8.28 -6.92 -16.05
C ARG A 436 7.69 -8.06 -16.86
N PHE A 437 6.50 -7.85 -17.39
CA PHE A 437 5.89 -8.78 -18.31
C PHE A 437 6.54 -8.71 -19.70
N HIS A 438 6.95 -9.87 -20.21
CA HIS A 438 7.41 -10.03 -21.60
C HIS A 438 6.40 -10.84 -22.41
N SER A 439 6.10 -10.38 -23.62
CA SER A 439 5.14 -11.06 -24.53
C SER A 439 5.54 -12.50 -24.88
N SER A 440 6.82 -12.86 -24.72
CA SER A 440 7.38 -14.16 -25.09
C SER A 440 7.72 -15.09 -23.91
N GLY A 441 7.27 -14.78 -22.69
CA GLY A 441 7.49 -15.66 -21.54
C GLY A 441 6.62 -15.36 -20.31
N GLY A 442 5.94 -14.21 -20.28
CA GLY A 442 5.25 -13.72 -19.09
C GLY A 442 6.19 -12.97 -18.17
N ASN A 443 5.92 -13.03 -16.87
CA ASN A 443 6.70 -12.37 -15.82
C ASN A 443 7.63 -13.38 -15.11
N ALA A 444 8.94 -13.21 -15.23
CA ALA A 444 9.92 -14.17 -14.72
C ALA A 444 9.96 -14.25 -13.19
N ALA A 445 9.93 -13.11 -12.49
CA ALA A 445 9.89 -13.08 -11.02
C ALA A 445 8.63 -13.77 -10.49
N TYR A 446 7.49 -13.52 -11.11
CA TYR A 446 6.22 -14.10 -10.67
C TYR A 446 6.15 -15.59 -10.99
N SER A 447 6.75 -16.02 -12.11
CA SER A 447 6.93 -17.43 -12.46
C SER A 447 7.74 -18.18 -11.38
N VAL A 448 8.83 -17.59 -10.86
CA VAL A 448 9.61 -18.17 -9.74
C VAL A 448 8.74 -18.39 -8.50
N MET A 449 7.99 -17.36 -8.08
CA MET A 449 7.14 -17.44 -6.88
C MET A 449 5.98 -18.43 -7.08
N ALA A 450 5.31 -18.40 -8.23
CA ALA A 450 4.25 -19.33 -8.59
C ALA A 450 4.74 -20.78 -8.65
N ASN A 451 5.92 -21.05 -9.23
CA ASN A 451 6.51 -22.39 -9.30
C ASN A 451 6.89 -22.92 -7.92
N THR A 452 7.41 -22.04 -7.05
CA THR A 452 7.76 -22.40 -5.67
C THR A 452 6.49 -22.75 -4.88
N LEU A 453 5.46 -21.90 -4.92
CA LEU A 453 4.17 -22.18 -4.28
C LEU A 453 3.47 -23.41 -4.84
N ARG A 454 3.52 -23.66 -6.16
CA ARG A 454 3.00 -24.89 -6.76
C ARG A 454 3.64 -26.12 -6.12
N GLY A 455 4.95 -26.07 -5.86
CA GLY A 455 5.69 -27.11 -5.15
C GLY A 455 5.25 -27.28 -3.70
N ILE A 456 5.05 -26.18 -2.98
CA ILE A 456 4.59 -26.16 -1.58
C ILE A 456 3.19 -26.78 -1.46
N TYR A 457 2.24 -26.37 -2.32
CA TYR A 457 0.88 -26.93 -2.33
C TYR A 457 0.79 -28.34 -2.94
N GLY A 458 1.84 -28.80 -3.64
CA GLY A 458 1.87 -30.15 -4.22
C GLY A 458 0.86 -30.37 -5.34
N THR A 459 0.53 -29.33 -6.10
CA THR A 459 -0.53 -29.32 -7.12
C THR A 459 0.02 -29.47 -8.56
N ASP A 460 -0.79 -29.96 -9.50
CA ASP A 460 -0.37 -30.10 -10.90
C ASP A 460 -0.26 -28.75 -11.63
N VAL A 461 -1.12 -27.81 -11.24
CA VAL A 461 -1.24 -26.47 -11.84
C VAL A 461 -1.50 -25.43 -10.77
N LEU A 462 -0.80 -24.30 -10.83
CA LEU A 462 -1.13 -23.12 -10.04
C LEU A 462 -1.51 -21.96 -10.97
N ILE A 463 -2.59 -21.25 -10.64
CA ILE A 463 -3.08 -20.08 -11.36
C ILE A 463 -3.17 -18.94 -10.35
N ALA A 464 -2.51 -17.81 -10.60
CA ALA A 464 -2.53 -16.64 -9.73
C ALA A 464 -2.98 -15.41 -10.53
N THR A 465 -3.77 -14.54 -9.90
CA THR A 465 -4.06 -13.21 -10.48
C THR A 465 -2.78 -12.39 -10.62
N GLY A 466 -2.71 -11.49 -11.60
CA GLY A 466 -1.49 -10.70 -11.91
C GLY A 466 -0.97 -9.84 -10.75
N ASN A 467 -1.80 -9.61 -9.72
CA ASN A 467 -1.46 -8.86 -8.51
C ASN A 467 -1.08 -9.73 -7.30
N SER A 468 -0.94 -11.05 -7.44
CA SER A 468 -0.65 -11.97 -6.34
C SER A 468 0.76 -11.84 -5.76
N PHE A 469 1.69 -11.29 -6.55
CA PHE A 469 3.11 -11.23 -6.23
C PHE A 469 3.61 -9.80 -6.28
N THR A 470 4.70 -9.54 -5.56
CA THR A 470 5.27 -8.21 -5.40
C THR A 470 6.71 -8.19 -5.90
N GLY A 471 6.92 -7.37 -6.93
CA GLY A 471 8.24 -6.92 -7.36
C GLY A 471 9.18 -8.00 -7.89
N ASN A 472 10.46 -7.62 -7.99
CA ASN A 472 11.53 -8.46 -8.52
C ASN A 472 11.94 -9.54 -7.51
N VAL A 473 12.45 -10.67 -8.03
CA VAL A 473 13.33 -11.52 -7.24
C VAL A 473 14.75 -10.99 -7.48
N LEU A 474 15.38 -10.42 -6.47
CA LEU A 474 16.70 -9.81 -6.53
C LEU A 474 17.77 -10.82 -6.14
N LYS A 475 19.00 -10.56 -6.60
CA LYS A 475 20.16 -11.33 -6.17
C LYS A 475 20.65 -10.78 -4.83
N ALA A 476 19.98 -11.16 -3.76
CA ALA A 476 20.19 -10.62 -2.43
C ALA A 476 19.83 -11.63 -1.33
N GLY A 477 20.34 -11.37 -0.13
CA GLY A 477 19.84 -11.97 1.10
C GLY A 477 18.62 -11.21 1.58
N TYR A 478 17.54 -11.92 1.84
CA TYR A 478 16.28 -11.40 2.33
C TYR A 478 16.12 -11.75 3.80
N THR A 479 15.74 -10.74 4.60
CA THR A 479 15.20 -10.98 5.95
C THR A 479 13.81 -11.58 5.86
N GLU A 480 13.27 -12.08 6.96
CA GLU A 480 11.90 -12.61 6.99
C GLU A 480 10.89 -11.58 6.50
N LYS A 481 11.00 -10.33 6.95
CA LYS A 481 10.15 -9.20 6.52
C LYS A 481 10.19 -9.02 5.00
N MET A 482 11.40 -8.91 4.43
CA MET A 482 11.60 -8.68 3.00
C MET A 482 11.09 -9.85 2.14
N ALA A 483 11.38 -11.08 2.54
CA ALA A 483 10.94 -12.26 1.79
C ALA A 483 9.42 -12.49 1.94
N ARG A 484 8.85 -12.17 3.10
CA ARG A 484 7.40 -12.12 3.32
C ARG A 484 6.73 -11.13 2.36
N ASP A 485 7.37 -10.00 2.09
CA ASP A 485 6.87 -8.95 1.19
C ASP A 485 6.97 -9.27 -0.31
N MET A 486 7.48 -10.44 -0.68
CA MET A 486 7.41 -10.95 -2.06
C MET A 486 6.00 -11.38 -2.46
N ILE A 487 5.13 -11.68 -1.48
CA ILE A 487 3.71 -11.96 -1.69
C ILE A 487 2.92 -10.70 -1.38
N MET A 488 1.90 -10.41 -2.20
CA MET A 488 1.08 -9.22 -2.07
C MET A 488 0.58 -9.00 -0.63
N PRO A 489 0.50 -7.74 -0.16
CA PRO A 489 0.00 -7.44 1.18
C PRO A 489 -1.50 -7.76 1.31
N ASN A 490 -1.82 -8.60 2.30
CA ASN A 490 -3.16 -8.91 2.82
C ASN A 490 -4.14 -9.61 1.86
N SER A 491 -4.96 -10.51 2.41
CA SER A 491 -6.15 -11.10 1.79
C SER A 491 -5.95 -12.04 0.59
N LEU A 492 -4.72 -12.40 0.20
CA LEU A 492 -4.51 -13.44 -0.82
C LEU A 492 -4.73 -14.83 -0.22
N SER A 493 -5.74 -15.55 -0.72
CA SER A 493 -6.09 -16.90 -0.28
C SER A 493 -5.80 -17.93 -1.37
N ALA A 494 -5.59 -19.18 -0.97
CA ALA A 494 -5.42 -20.30 -1.88
C ALA A 494 -6.71 -21.14 -1.93
N TYR A 495 -7.07 -21.57 -3.13
CA TYR A 495 -8.27 -22.38 -3.40
C TYR A 495 -7.87 -23.60 -4.22
N SER A 496 -8.07 -24.77 -3.65
CA SER A 496 -7.70 -26.04 -4.26
C SER A 496 -8.92 -26.70 -4.91
N CYS A 497 -8.75 -27.29 -6.09
CA CYS A 497 -9.79 -28.10 -6.73
C CYS A 497 -9.18 -29.23 -7.56
N ARG A 498 -10.03 -30.22 -7.89
CA ARG A 498 -9.67 -31.31 -8.81
C ARG A 498 -10.62 -31.31 -9.98
N ILE A 499 -10.08 -31.09 -11.17
CA ILE A 499 -10.86 -30.81 -12.37
C ILE A 499 -10.34 -31.57 -13.60
N SER A 500 -11.18 -31.69 -14.61
CA SER A 500 -10.85 -32.21 -15.93
C SER A 500 -10.06 -31.20 -16.77
N GLY A 501 -9.45 -31.65 -17.87
CA GLY A 501 -8.73 -30.75 -18.78
C GLY A 501 -9.63 -29.75 -19.50
N ALA A 502 -10.91 -30.07 -19.70
CA ALA A 502 -11.91 -29.14 -20.23
C ALA A 502 -12.19 -28.01 -19.22
N GLU A 503 -12.45 -28.38 -17.96
CA GLU A 503 -12.67 -27.44 -16.86
C GLU A 503 -11.42 -26.59 -16.56
N LEU A 504 -10.22 -27.17 -16.65
CA LEU A 504 -8.96 -26.40 -16.53
C LEU A 504 -8.85 -25.34 -17.64
N THR A 505 -9.23 -25.69 -18.87
CA THR A 505 -9.18 -24.74 -19.98
C THR A 505 -10.15 -23.57 -19.75
N GLU A 506 -11.33 -23.85 -19.20
CA GLU A 506 -12.31 -22.80 -18.86
C GLU A 506 -11.89 -21.98 -17.64
N LEU A 507 -11.30 -22.62 -16.63
CA LEU A 507 -10.74 -21.93 -15.48
C LEU A 507 -9.64 -20.95 -15.88
N VAL A 508 -8.69 -21.38 -16.71
CA VAL A 508 -7.66 -20.50 -17.26
C VAL A 508 -8.29 -19.40 -18.12
N ARG A 509 -9.37 -19.68 -18.86
CA ARG A 509 -10.07 -18.67 -19.66
C ARG A 509 -10.60 -17.57 -18.77
N ASN A 510 -11.31 -17.92 -17.70
CA ASN A 510 -11.89 -16.94 -16.78
C ASN A 510 -10.82 -16.03 -16.14
N PHE A 511 -9.63 -16.56 -15.82
CA PHE A 511 -8.53 -15.74 -15.30
C PHE A 511 -7.86 -14.86 -16.37
N VAL A 512 -7.84 -15.29 -17.64
CA VAL A 512 -7.22 -14.53 -18.75
C VAL A 512 -8.16 -13.46 -19.29
N GLU A 513 -9.44 -13.79 -19.47
CA GLU A 513 -10.44 -12.93 -20.11
C GLU A 513 -11.19 -12.06 -19.07
N GLY A 514 -11.12 -12.44 -17.79
CA GLY A 514 -11.88 -11.83 -16.71
C GLY A 514 -13.32 -12.36 -16.64
N TYR A 515 -13.95 -12.19 -15.49
CA TYR A 515 -15.37 -12.53 -15.27
C TYR A 515 -16.02 -11.51 -14.33
N GLN A 516 -17.35 -11.43 -14.36
CA GLN A 516 -18.10 -10.48 -13.54
C GLN A 516 -17.84 -10.73 -12.04
N GLY A 517 -17.40 -9.70 -11.33
CA GLY A 517 -17.04 -9.78 -9.91
C GLY A 517 -15.65 -10.39 -9.64
N GLY A 518 -14.98 -10.92 -10.66
CA GLY A 518 -13.60 -11.36 -10.61
C GLY A 518 -12.60 -10.24 -10.97
N PHE A 519 -11.32 -10.61 -10.95
CA PHE A 519 -10.27 -9.74 -11.47
C PHE A 519 -10.33 -9.68 -13.01
N ILE A 520 -10.33 -8.48 -13.56
CA ILE A 520 -10.36 -8.24 -15.02
C ILE A 520 -9.00 -7.69 -15.43
N PRO A 521 -8.20 -8.44 -16.22
CA PRO A 521 -6.94 -7.92 -16.75
C PRO A 521 -7.17 -6.67 -17.61
N PHE A 522 -6.50 -5.57 -17.25
CA PHE A 522 -6.62 -4.26 -17.90
C PHE A 522 -5.39 -3.88 -18.73
N ASN A 523 -4.28 -4.61 -18.57
CA ASN A 523 -3.08 -4.53 -19.41
C ASN A 523 -2.25 -5.82 -19.36
N ARG A 524 -1.12 -5.83 -20.06
CA ARG A 524 -0.24 -7.00 -20.18
C ARG A 524 0.31 -7.47 -18.83
N GLY A 525 0.70 -6.55 -17.96
CA GLY A 525 1.21 -6.85 -16.61
C GLY A 525 0.15 -7.46 -15.68
N SER A 526 -1.13 -7.16 -15.92
CA SER A 526 -2.24 -7.69 -15.14
C SER A 526 -2.70 -9.11 -15.54
N LEU A 527 -2.17 -9.68 -16.64
CA LEU A 527 -2.48 -11.04 -17.05
C LEU A 527 -2.09 -12.06 -15.96
N PRO A 528 -2.83 -13.18 -15.83
CA PRO A 528 -2.58 -14.14 -14.76
C PRO A 528 -1.24 -14.84 -14.93
N VAL A 529 -0.66 -15.25 -13.81
CA VAL A 529 0.54 -16.09 -13.75
C VAL A 529 0.09 -17.53 -13.65
N VAL A 530 0.56 -18.38 -14.56
CA VAL A 530 0.28 -19.82 -14.50
C VAL A 530 1.56 -20.63 -14.35
N SER A 531 1.46 -21.73 -13.63
CA SER A 531 2.57 -22.61 -13.31
C SER A 531 2.16 -24.05 -13.56
N GLY A 532 3.00 -24.82 -14.23
CA GLY A 532 2.77 -26.24 -14.53
C GLY A 532 2.02 -26.47 -15.84
N ILE A 533 1.68 -25.37 -16.53
CA ILE A 533 1.13 -25.25 -17.87
C ILE A 533 1.72 -24.00 -18.54
N SER A 534 1.58 -23.90 -19.86
CA SER A 534 1.81 -22.68 -20.62
C SER A 534 0.59 -22.32 -21.45
N VAL A 535 0.34 -21.03 -21.63
CA VAL A 535 -0.84 -20.48 -22.31
C VAL A 535 -0.48 -19.62 -23.50
N GLU A 536 -1.32 -19.64 -24.53
CA GLU A 536 -1.29 -18.70 -25.65
C GLU A 536 -2.48 -17.76 -25.51
N VAL A 537 -2.20 -16.47 -25.41
CA VAL A 537 -3.19 -15.40 -25.24
C VAL A 537 -3.12 -14.48 -26.45
N LYS A 538 -4.27 -14.04 -26.94
CA LYS A 538 -4.37 -13.04 -27.99
C LYS A 538 -4.77 -11.70 -27.37
N GLU A 539 -4.04 -10.65 -27.72
CA GLU A 539 -4.45 -9.27 -27.40
C GLU A 539 -5.45 -8.78 -28.45
N THR A 540 -6.53 -8.16 -27.99
CA THR A 540 -7.63 -7.63 -28.82
C THR A 540 -7.98 -6.22 -28.39
N ASP A 541 -8.75 -5.50 -29.20
CA ASP A 541 -9.19 -4.14 -28.87
C ASP A 541 -10.06 -4.12 -27.59
N ASP A 542 -10.70 -5.24 -27.24
CA ASP A 542 -11.60 -5.40 -26.09
C ASP A 542 -10.94 -6.14 -24.90
N GLY A 543 -9.62 -6.34 -24.92
CA GLY A 543 -8.87 -7.05 -23.86
C GLY A 543 -8.18 -8.32 -24.36
N TYR A 544 -8.26 -9.41 -23.60
CA TYR A 544 -7.49 -10.64 -23.83
C TYR A 544 -8.38 -11.84 -24.11
N THR A 545 -7.91 -12.76 -24.97
CA THR A 545 -8.63 -14.02 -25.27
C THR A 545 -7.69 -15.22 -25.15
N LEU A 546 -8.10 -16.25 -24.41
CA LEU A 546 -7.36 -17.48 -24.30
C LEU A 546 -7.48 -18.29 -25.59
N SER A 547 -6.35 -18.53 -26.24
CA SER A 547 -6.26 -19.32 -27.48
C SER A 547 -5.91 -20.78 -27.23
N LYS A 548 -5.01 -21.06 -26.27
CA LYS A 548 -4.49 -22.41 -26.06
C LYS A 548 -3.95 -22.61 -24.66
N VAL A 549 -4.16 -23.81 -24.11
CA VAL A 549 -3.49 -24.31 -22.90
C VAL A 549 -2.66 -25.53 -23.25
N THR A 550 -1.44 -25.58 -22.73
CA THR A 550 -0.51 -26.70 -22.92
C THR A 550 0.14 -27.14 -21.62
N LYS A 551 0.41 -28.44 -21.49
CA LYS A 551 1.26 -29.02 -20.45
C LYS A 551 2.35 -29.83 -21.13
N ASP A 552 3.60 -29.65 -20.71
CA ASP A 552 4.78 -30.30 -21.30
C ASP A 552 4.84 -30.16 -22.85
N GLY A 553 4.46 -28.99 -23.36
CA GLY A 553 4.41 -28.68 -24.79
C GLY A 553 3.27 -29.36 -25.58
N LYS A 554 2.39 -30.12 -24.92
CA LYS A 554 1.24 -30.78 -25.54
C LYS A 554 -0.05 -30.07 -25.16
N LYS A 555 -1.01 -30.03 -26.08
CA LYS A 555 -2.35 -29.48 -25.80
C LYS A 555 -3.01 -30.33 -24.71
N VAL A 556 -3.54 -29.67 -23.68
CA VAL A 556 -4.37 -30.32 -22.64
C VAL A 556 -5.56 -31.00 -23.32
N GLN A 557 -5.82 -32.26 -22.94
CA GLN A 557 -6.98 -33.02 -23.44
C GLN A 557 -8.13 -32.93 -22.45
N ASP A 558 -9.36 -32.88 -22.96
CA ASP A 558 -10.57 -32.68 -22.14
C ASP A 558 -10.70 -33.69 -20.99
N LYS A 559 -10.21 -34.93 -21.18
CA LYS A 559 -10.31 -36.02 -20.21
C LYS A 559 -9.12 -36.16 -19.28
N ASP A 560 -8.10 -35.31 -19.43
CA ASP A 560 -7.01 -35.25 -18.46
C ASP A 560 -7.57 -34.82 -17.09
N THR A 561 -6.87 -35.13 -16.01
CA THR A 561 -7.28 -34.75 -14.65
C THR A 561 -6.15 -34.03 -13.98
N PHE A 562 -6.46 -32.91 -13.33
CA PHE A 562 -5.50 -32.05 -12.67
C PHE A 562 -5.96 -31.73 -11.25
N THR A 563 -5.00 -31.69 -10.34
CA THR A 563 -5.10 -30.89 -9.11
C THR A 563 -4.69 -29.46 -9.45
N VAL A 564 -5.48 -28.48 -9.03
CA VAL A 564 -5.28 -27.06 -9.34
C VAL A 564 -5.37 -26.24 -8.07
N THR A 565 -4.45 -25.30 -7.89
CA THR A 565 -4.52 -24.28 -6.84
C THR A 565 -4.66 -22.90 -7.49
N CYS A 566 -5.70 -22.16 -7.12
CA CYS A 566 -5.93 -20.78 -7.53
C CYS A 566 -5.54 -19.84 -6.40
N LEU A 567 -4.74 -18.81 -6.70
CA LEU A 567 -4.44 -17.71 -5.80
C LEU A 567 -5.27 -16.49 -6.20
N ALA A 568 -6.14 -16.06 -5.30
CA ALA A 568 -7.00 -14.91 -5.51
C ALA A 568 -7.52 -14.38 -4.17
N ILE A 569 -7.96 -13.13 -4.16
CA ILE A 569 -8.63 -12.56 -3.00
C ILE A 569 -10.08 -13.09 -2.90
N PRO A 570 -10.62 -13.29 -1.68
CA PRO A 570 -11.92 -13.93 -1.45
C PRO A 570 -13.07 -13.41 -2.32
N LYS A 571 -13.25 -12.09 -2.41
CA LYS A 571 -14.32 -11.48 -3.21
C LYS A 571 -14.36 -11.95 -4.67
N HIS A 572 -13.19 -12.20 -5.27
CA HIS A 572 -13.13 -12.64 -6.67
C HIS A 572 -13.56 -14.10 -6.80
N MET A 573 -13.13 -14.96 -5.87
CA MET A 573 -13.49 -16.38 -5.90
C MET A 573 -14.95 -16.62 -5.49
N GLU A 574 -15.49 -15.84 -4.57
CA GLU A 574 -16.93 -15.85 -4.23
C GLU A 574 -17.81 -15.50 -5.45
N ALA A 575 -17.33 -14.61 -6.31
CA ALA A 575 -18.02 -14.22 -7.55
C ALA A 575 -17.74 -15.16 -8.73
N TYR A 576 -16.91 -16.20 -8.56
CA TYR A 576 -16.54 -17.09 -9.65
C TYR A 576 -17.77 -17.77 -10.24
N PRO A 577 -17.94 -17.79 -11.58
CA PRO A 577 -19.08 -18.44 -12.22
C PRO A 577 -18.99 -19.95 -11.97
N THR A 578 -19.77 -20.43 -11.02
CA THR A 578 -19.88 -21.85 -10.73
C THR A 578 -20.72 -22.52 -11.81
N ASP A 579 -20.07 -23.17 -12.77
CA ASP A 579 -20.68 -24.35 -13.38
C ASP A 579 -20.82 -25.41 -12.26
N GLU A 580 -21.89 -26.22 -12.28
CA GLU A 580 -22.24 -27.21 -11.22
C GLU A 580 -21.12 -28.24 -10.88
N ASN A 581 -19.94 -28.17 -11.50
CA ASN A 581 -18.89 -29.18 -11.46
C ASN A 581 -17.58 -28.78 -10.76
N ILE A 582 -17.29 -27.49 -10.53
CA ILE A 582 -16.02 -27.08 -9.86
C ILE A 582 -16.30 -26.74 -8.39
N ALA A 583 -15.88 -27.62 -7.49
CA ALA A 583 -15.86 -27.34 -6.04
C ALA A 583 -14.47 -26.87 -5.63
N PHE A 584 -14.37 -25.63 -5.18
CA PHE A 584 -13.15 -25.07 -4.58
C PHE A 584 -13.15 -25.31 -3.08
N GLU A 585 -12.04 -25.82 -2.57
CA GLU A 585 -11.74 -25.92 -1.14
C GLU A 585 -10.75 -24.79 -0.80
N GLY A 586 -11.18 -23.83 0.03
CA GLY A 586 -10.31 -22.75 0.50
C GLY A 586 -9.35 -23.26 1.58
N GLU A 587 -8.10 -22.84 1.52
CA GLU A 587 -7.11 -23.12 2.57
C GLU A 587 -7.36 -22.22 3.80
N ASP A 588 -7.10 -22.74 5.01
CA ASP A 588 -7.31 -22.00 6.27
C ASP A 588 -6.29 -20.86 6.49
N THR A 589 -5.14 -20.93 5.81
CA THR A 589 -4.05 -19.95 5.94
C THR A 589 -3.91 -19.10 4.69
N PHE A 590 -3.58 -17.81 4.88
CA PHE A 590 -3.27 -16.95 3.74
C PHE A 590 -1.98 -17.38 3.05
N VAL A 591 -1.89 -17.09 1.75
CA VAL A 591 -0.72 -17.44 0.93
C VAL A 591 0.57 -16.83 1.48
N LYS A 592 0.47 -15.62 2.04
CA LYS A 592 1.59 -14.92 2.66
C LYS A 592 2.17 -15.70 3.84
N ASP A 593 1.32 -16.30 4.66
CA ASP A 593 1.75 -17.10 5.82
C ASP A 593 2.33 -18.45 5.40
N THR A 594 1.73 -19.11 4.40
CA THR A 594 2.29 -20.33 3.78
C THR A 594 3.68 -20.07 3.21
N TRP A 595 3.86 -18.93 2.52
CA TRP A 595 5.14 -18.51 1.97
C TRP A 595 6.15 -18.24 3.09
N THR A 596 5.78 -17.46 4.10
CA THR A 596 6.63 -17.16 5.27
C THR A 596 7.07 -18.44 5.98
N GLY A 597 6.14 -19.38 6.22
CA GLY A 597 6.47 -20.67 6.84
C GLY A 597 7.51 -21.47 6.06
N TYR A 598 7.47 -21.43 4.72
CA TYR A 598 8.46 -22.12 3.88
C TYR A 598 9.85 -21.47 3.95
N ILE A 599 9.92 -20.13 3.97
CA ILE A 599 11.20 -19.40 3.96
C ILE A 599 11.87 -19.36 5.34
N SER A 600 11.11 -19.32 6.43
CA SER A 600 11.65 -19.18 7.80
C SER A 600 12.45 -20.39 8.26
N ASP A 601 12.37 -21.53 7.56
CA ASP A 601 13.20 -22.72 7.81
C ASP A 601 14.69 -22.51 7.43
N GLY A 602 15.03 -21.43 6.73
CA GLY A 602 16.41 -21.02 6.43
C GLY A 602 17.12 -21.79 5.30
N ASP A 603 16.53 -22.89 4.83
CA ASP A 603 17.03 -23.71 3.70
C ASP A 603 16.12 -23.59 2.45
N ALA A 604 15.30 -22.55 2.38
CA ALA A 604 14.35 -22.36 1.28
C ALA A 604 15.05 -22.15 -0.07
N ILE A 605 14.64 -22.93 -1.06
CA ILE A 605 15.13 -22.83 -2.43
C ILE A 605 14.00 -22.36 -3.32
N LEU A 606 14.21 -21.24 -4.02
CA LEU A 606 13.30 -20.76 -5.04
C LEU A 606 13.38 -21.64 -6.29
N ALA A 607 12.22 -21.95 -6.87
CA ALA A 607 12.15 -22.62 -8.16
C ALA A 607 12.71 -21.74 -9.30
N GLU A 608 13.13 -22.36 -10.40
CA GLU A 608 13.50 -21.61 -11.61
C GLU A 608 12.23 -21.11 -12.34
N PRO A 609 12.29 -19.98 -13.06
CA PRO A 609 11.18 -19.53 -13.88
C PRO A 609 10.95 -20.46 -15.07
N GLU A 610 9.69 -20.55 -15.48
CA GLU A 610 9.24 -21.18 -16.72
C GLU A 610 8.58 -20.11 -17.60
N ASP A 611 8.80 -20.18 -18.92
CA ASP A 611 8.04 -19.41 -19.90
C ASP A 611 6.60 -19.94 -19.92
N TYR A 612 5.69 -19.21 -19.27
CA TYR A 612 4.32 -19.68 -19.05
C TYR A 612 3.30 -19.03 -19.98
N MET A 613 3.65 -17.94 -20.66
CA MET A 613 2.73 -17.21 -21.51
C MET A 613 3.38 -16.79 -22.82
N THR A 614 2.63 -16.90 -23.91
CA THR A 614 2.91 -16.23 -25.19
C THR A 614 1.74 -15.33 -25.54
N LEU A 615 1.98 -14.03 -25.63
CA LEU A 615 1.02 -13.02 -26.06
C LEU A 615 1.19 -12.76 -27.56
N ARG A 616 0.08 -12.73 -28.32
CA ARG A 616 0.06 -12.58 -29.78
C ARG A 616 -0.84 -11.48 -30.29
#